data_AF-A0A5C4TEF9-F1
#
_entry.id   AF-A0A5C4TEF9-F1
#
_cell.length_a   1.000
_cell.length_b   1.000
_cell.length_c   1.000
_cell.angle_alpha   90.00
_cell.angle_beta   90.00
_cell.angle_gamma   90.00
#
_symmetry.space_group_name_H-M   'P 1'
#
loop_
_entity.id
_entity.type
_entity.pdbx_description
1 polymer ?
#
loop_
_entity_poly.entity_id
_entity_poly.type
_entity_poly.pdbx_seq_one_letter_code
_entity_poly.pdbx_strand_id
1 'polypeptide(L)'
;MMKKNSNSSSRQKVRNLPLPEPELRAILRAADDIIAEGGRTLLSKILKGSKERKLLELGLDQNPSYGFYRDLSLEQIMDKVDHMIRTDFLEIEIKGKLPMIVYTSRGWAIERERRAEEFVQEWDRWLENKISPINMEYLKERNRGMIFLFLYKILCSGNKKYIPFLTLWERIDFKKVQVEIRHVINALKQRDESDNAGWERLVKERAQSLLPRSLDPIFLACRQCGSPFLFDEMNLEYYTSEGLRFPNRCLNCSGDNHLHP
;
A
#
# COMPACT_ATOMS: atom_id res chain seq x y z
N MET A 1 -20.26 -28.54 -40.48
CA MET A 1 -20.77 -28.33 -39.11
C MET A 1 -19.62 -28.46 -38.13
N MET A 2 -19.24 -27.33 -37.50
CA MET A 2 -19.19 -27.09 -36.04
C MET A 2 -18.19 -27.94 -35.24
N LYS A 3 -17.38 -27.43 -34.31
CA LYS A 3 -17.07 -26.07 -33.83
C LYS A 3 -15.73 -26.19 -33.06
N LYS A 4 -14.87 -25.18 -33.19
CA LYS A 4 -13.56 -25.05 -32.55
C LYS A 4 -13.67 -25.07 -31.02
N ASN A 5 -12.80 -25.86 -30.38
CA ASN A 5 -12.54 -25.88 -28.94
C ASN A 5 -11.62 -24.71 -28.53
N SER A 6 -12.08 -23.47 -28.71
CA SER A 6 -11.33 -22.25 -28.35
C SER A 6 -11.74 -21.64 -26.99
N ASN A 7 -12.52 -22.37 -26.17
CA ASN A 7 -13.19 -21.82 -24.98
C ASN A 7 -12.54 -22.15 -23.62
N SER A 8 -11.47 -22.97 -23.59
CA SER A 8 -10.77 -23.33 -22.34
C SER A 8 -9.64 -22.35 -21.99
N SER A 9 -8.88 -21.87 -22.98
CA SER A 9 -7.75 -20.94 -22.80
C SER A 9 -8.19 -19.53 -22.38
N SER A 10 -9.36 -19.06 -22.83
CA SER A 10 -9.92 -17.75 -22.46
C SER A 10 -10.50 -17.74 -21.03
N ARG A 11 -11.14 -18.82 -20.58
CA ARG A 11 -11.68 -18.96 -19.22
C ARG A 11 -10.60 -19.08 -18.15
N GLN A 12 -9.45 -19.64 -18.50
CA GLN A 12 -8.32 -19.80 -17.57
C GLN A 12 -7.50 -18.50 -17.43
N LYS A 13 -7.42 -17.68 -18.48
CA LYS A 13 -6.81 -16.33 -18.44
C LYS A 13 -7.55 -15.33 -17.54
N VAL A 14 -8.89 -15.44 -17.41
CA VAL A 14 -9.69 -14.56 -16.54
C VAL A 14 -9.51 -14.90 -15.05
N ARG A 15 -9.14 -16.14 -14.70
CA ARG A 15 -9.08 -16.62 -13.31
C ARG A 15 -7.89 -16.11 -12.47
N ASN A 16 -6.91 -15.47 -13.11
CA ASN A 16 -5.69 -14.96 -12.46
C ASN A 16 -5.57 -13.43 -12.52
N LEU A 17 -6.64 -12.72 -12.94
CA LEU A 17 -6.68 -11.27 -12.81
C LEU A 17 -6.92 -10.89 -11.35
N PRO A 18 -6.25 -9.87 -10.81
CA PRO A 18 -6.56 -9.33 -9.50
C PRO A 18 -8.04 -8.99 -9.34
N LEU A 19 -8.54 -9.05 -8.10
CA LEU A 19 -9.85 -8.52 -7.74
C LEU A 19 -9.97 -7.04 -8.14
N PRO A 20 -11.20 -6.53 -8.32
CA PRO A 20 -11.45 -5.10 -8.46
C PRO A 20 -10.73 -4.32 -7.34
N GLU A 21 -10.22 -3.16 -7.69
CA GLU A 21 -9.32 -2.41 -6.82
C GLU A 21 -9.90 -2.06 -5.43
N PRO A 22 -11.19 -1.67 -5.29
CA PRO A 22 -11.80 -1.47 -3.98
C PRO A 22 -11.81 -2.74 -3.11
N GLU A 23 -12.09 -3.89 -3.73
CA GLU A 23 -12.13 -5.19 -3.06
C GLU A 23 -10.74 -5.65 -2.61
N LEU A 24 -9.76 -5.55 -3.52
CA LEU A 24 -8.37 -5.84 -3.25
C LEU A 24 -7.86 -5.02 -2.06
N ARG A 25 -8.08 -3.70 -2.11
CA ARG A 25 -7.64 -2.79 -1.06
C ARG A 25 -8.34 -3.04 0.26
N ALA A 26 -9.64 -3.35 0.26
CA ALA A 26 -10.38 -3.67 1.48
C ALA A 26 -9.83 -4.93 2.16
N ILE A 27 -9.49 -5.97 1.38
CA ILE A 27 -8.93 -7.21 1.94
C ILE A 27 -7.53 -6.98 2.51
N LEU A 28 -6.66 -6.25 1.81
CA LEU A 28 -5.34 -5.90 2.34
C LEU A 28 -5.46 -5.08 3.63
N ARG A 29 -6.28 -4.03 3.63
CA ARG A 29 -6.44 -3.19 4.82
C ARG A 29 -7.04 -3.92 6.01
N ALA A 30 -7.94 -4.88 5.78
CA ALA A 30 -8.48 -5.76 6.82
C ALA A 30 -7.43 -6.75 7.35
N ALA A 31 -6.48 -7.16 6.53
CA ALA A 31 -5.40 -8.07 6.92
C ALA A 31 -4.36 -7.39 7.82
N ASP A 32 -4.15 -6.07 7.69
CA ASP A 32 -3.12 -5.31 8.42
C ASP A 32 -3.17 -5.53 9.94
N ASP A 33 -4.38 -5.54 10.52
CA ASP A 33 -4.56 -5.67 11.97
C ASP A 33 -4.32 -7.11 12.49
N ILE A 34 -4.18 -8.10 11.60
CA ILE A 34 -3.99 -9.51 11.96
C ILE A 34 -2.83 -10.18 11.19
N ILE A 35 -2.01 -9.39 10.50
CA ILE A 35 -0.96 -9.91 9.63
C ILE A 35 0.08 -10.66 10.48
N ALA A 36 0.49 -11.84 10.05
CA ALA A 36 1.37 -12.74 10.79
C ALA A 36 0.87 -13.16 12.20
N GLU A 37 -0.42 -12.95 12.50
CA GLU A 37 -1.04 -13.29 13.80
C GLU A 37 -2.37 -14.04 13.64
N GLY A 38 -3.09 -13.79 12.54
CA GLY A 38 -4.41 -14.36 12.25
C GLY A 38 -4.47 -15.09 10.91
N GLY A 39 -5.36 -16.09 10.85
CA GLY A 39 -5.61 -16.85 9.62
C GLY A 39 -6.79 -16.33 8.80
N ARG A 40 -7.01 -16.96 7.64
CA ARG A 40 -8.08 -16.65 6.67
C ARG A 40 -9.48 -16.52 7.28
N THR A 41 -9.81 -17.37 8.25
CA THR A 41 -11.11 -17.37 8.92
C THR A 41 -11.34 -16.08 9.70
N LEU A 42 -10.32 -15.59 10.42
CA LEU A 42 -10.42 -14.34 11.17
C LEU A 42 -10.52 -13.15 10.21
N LEU A 43 -9.71 -13.14 9.15
CA LEU A 43 -9.78 -12.12 8.10
C LEU A 43 -11.20 -12.01 7.50
N SER A 44 -11.80 -13.16 7.18
CA SER A 44 -13.15 -13.21 6.61
C SER A 44 -14.21 -12.69 7.57
N LYS A 45 -14.04 -12.89 8.89
CA LYS A 45 -14.93 -12.37 9.93
C LYS A 45 -14.83 -10.86 10.10
N ILE A 46 -13.63 -10.28 10.01
CA ILE A 46 -13.42 -8.83 9.99
C ILE A 46 -14.16 -8.23 8.79
N LEU A 47 -13.90 -8.75 7.60
CA LEU A 47 -14.54 -8.29 6.36
C LEU A 47 -16.07 -8.45 6.36
N LYS A 48 -16.59 -9.49 7.01
CA LYS A 48 -18.04 -9.71 7.19
C LYS A 48 -18.67 -8.73 8.18
N GLY A 49 -17.90 -8.16 9.11
CA GLY A 49 -18.45 -7.36 10.21
C GLY A 49 -19.00 -8.22 11.34
N SER A 50 -18.30 -9.32 11.67
CA SER A 50 -18.76 -10.29 12.67
C SER A 50 -18.74 -9.69 14.08
N LYS A 51 -19.88 -9.80 14.78
CA LYS A 51 -20.05 -9.34 16.18
C LYS A 51 -19.54 -10.34 17.22
N GLU A 52 -18.64 -11.24 16.82
CA GLU A 52 -18.06 -12.21 17.75
C GLU A 52 -17.30 -11.51 18.87
N ARG A 53 -17.60 -11.87 20.11
CA ARG A 53 -17.05 -11.22 21.30
C ARG A 53 -15.52 -11.10 21.26
N LYS A 54 -14.82 -12.17 20.90
CA LYS A 54 -13.35 -12.18 20.82
C LYS A 54 -12.80 -11.22 19.76
N LEU A 55 -13.52 -11.02 18.65
CA LEU A 55 -13.12 -10.07 17.61
C LEU A 55 -13.21 -8.63 18.15
N LEU A 56 -14.31 -8.32 18.84
CA LEU A 56 -14.54 -7.00 19.45
C LEU A 56 -13.59 -6.72 20.63
N GLU A 57 -13.28 -7.74 21.44
CA GLU A 57 -12.29 -7.63 22.52
C GLU A 57 -10.87 -7.31 22.01
N LEU A 58 -10.57 -7.71 20.77
CA LEU A 58 -9.32 -7.37 20.08
C LEU A 58 -9.40 -6.02 19.34
N GLY A 59 -10.54 -5.32 19.38
CA GLY A 59 -10.73 -4.03 18.71
C GLY A 59 -10.74 -4.10 17.17
N LEU A 60 -10.91 -5.29 16.59
CA LEU A 60 -10.83 -5.50 15.13
C LEU A 60 -12.03 -4.89 14.38
N ASP A 61 -13.07 -4.46 15.10
CA ASP A 61 -14.18 -3.67 14.56
C ASP A 61 -13.81 -2.22 14.24
N GLN A 62 -12.67 -1.74 14.74
CA GLN A 62 -12.13 -0.42 14.42
C GLN A 62 -11.39 -0.39 13.07
N ASN A 63 -11.19 -1.54 12.44
CA ASN A 63 -10.57 -1.63 11.12
C ASN A 63 -11.41 -0.85 10.08
N PRO A 64 -10.81 0.00 9.22
CA PRO A 64 -11.55 0.75 8.21
C PRO A 64 -12.33 -0.11 7.20
N SER A 65 -11.95 -1.38 7.03
CA SER A 65 -12.60 -2.34 6.13
C SER A 65 -13.50 -3.35 6.87
N TYR A 66 -13.77 -3.12 8.17
CA TYR A 66 -14.69 -3.94 8.94
C TYR A 66 -16.11 -3.89 8.34
N GLY A 67 -16.68 -5.06 8.05
CA GLY A 67 -18.01 -5.16 7.44
C GLY A 67 -18.10 -4.67 5.99
N PHE A 68 -16.97 -4.58 5.27
CA PHE A 68 -16.95 -4.24 3.83
C PHE A 68 -17.80 -5.22 3.00
N TYR A 69 -17.79 -6.52 3.36
CA TYR A 69 -18.62 -7.56 2.74
C TYR A 69 -19.78 -7.99 3.64
N ARG A 70 -20.44 -7.04 4.32
CA ARG A 70 -21.57 -7.33 5.22
C ARG A 70 -22.69 -8.16 4.58
N ASP A 71 -22.89 -8.04 3.28
CA ASP A 71 -23.97 -8.72 2.55
C ASP A 71 -23.56 -10.07 1.95
N LEU A 72 -22.27 -10.43 1.97
CA LEU A 72 -21.79 -11.71 1.43
C LEU A 72 -21.77 -12.81 2.48
N SER A 73 -21.89 -14.07 2.07
CA SER A 73 -21.67 -15.20 2.98
C SER A 73 -20.19 -15.30 3.38
N LEU A 74 -19.89 -15.94 4.51
CA LEU A 74 -18.50 -16.19 4.91
C LEU A 74 -17.73 -17.01 3.86
N GLU A 75 -18.40 -17.96 3.20
CA GLU A 75 -17.82 -18.76 2.12
C GLU A 75 -17.41 -17.89 0.93
N GLN A 76 -18.28 -16.98 0.49
CA GLN A 76 -17.97 -16.04 -0.60
C GLN A 76 -16.80 -15.11 -0.25
N ILE A 77 -16.67 -14.73 1.02
CA ILE A 77 -15.55 -13.90 1.50
C ILE A 77 -14.26 -14.71 1.53
N MET A 78 -14.32 -15.96 2.02
CA MET A 78 -13.18 -16.88 2.01
C MET A 78 -12.67 -17.12 0.60
N ASP A 79 -13.56 -17.29 -0.38
CA ASP A 79 -13.19 -17.43 -1.80
C ASP A 79 -12.41 -16.22 -2.33
N LYS A 80 -12.77 -15.00 -1.88
CA LYS A 80 -12.05 -13.77 -2.22
C LYS A 80 -10.69 -13.68 -1.54
N VAL A 81 -10.58 -14.11 -0.28
CA VAL A 81 -9.29 -14.21 0.41
C VAL A 81 -8.38 -15.24 -0.28
N ASP A 82 -8.91 -16.39 -0.64
CA ASP A 82 -8.17 -17.42 -1.38
C ASP A 82 -7.80 -16.94 -2.80
N HIS A 83 -8.61 -16.08 -3.40
CA HIS A 83 -8.23 -15.39 -4.63
C HIS A 83 -7.02 -14.47 -4.42
N MET A 84 -7.01 -13.66 -3.35
CA MET A 84 -5.87 -12.79 -3.02
C MET A 84 -4.56 -13.57 -2.81
N ILE A 85 -4.66 -14.80 -2.29
CA ILE A 85 -3.51 -15.71 -2.18
C ILE A 85 -3.06 -16.18 -3.56
N ARG A 86 -4.00 -16.68 -4.38
CA ARG A 86 -3.69 -17.17 -5.74
C ARG A 86 -3.14 -16.11 -6.68
N THR A 87 -3.46 -14.83 -6.45
CA THR A 87 -3.00 -13.71 -7.28
C THR A 87 -1.81 -12.96 -6.69
N ASP A 88 -1.11 -13.55 -5.71
CA ASP A 88 0.16 -13.04 -5.18
C ASP A 88 0.01 -11.66 -4.51
N PHE A 89 -0.97 -11.53 -3.63
CA PHE A 89 -1.09 -10.37 -2.73
C PHE A 89 -0.96 -10.78 -1.27
N LEU A 90 -1.54 -11.92 -0.91
CA LEU A 90 -1.40 -12.54 0.39
C LEU A 90 -0.74 -13.91 0.24
N GLU A 91 -0.15 -14.42 1.31
CA GLU A 91 0.31 -15.79 1.38
C GLU A 91 0.03 -16.37 2.78
N ILE A 92 0.23 -17.68 2.92
CA ILE A 92 0.06 -18.38 4.19
C ILE A 92 1.42 -18.83 4.69
N GLU A 93 1.80 -18.36 5.87
CA GLU A 93 2.95 -18.88 6.61
C GLU A 93 2.48 -19.77 7.75
N ILE A 94 3.26 -20.81 8.05
CA ILE A 94 2.97 -21.73 9.15
C ILE A 94 3.94 -21.43 10.30
N LYS A 95 3.40 -20.92 11.42
CA LYS A 95 4.13 -20.80 12.67
C LYS A 95 3.71 -21.92 13.62
N GLY A 96 4.54 -22.94 13.69
CA GLY A 96 4.22 -24.18 14.43
C GLY A 96 3.07 -24.93 13.76
N LYS A 97 1.86 -24.85 14.32
CA LYS A 97 0.64 -25.49 13.78
C LYS A 97 -0.40 -24.48 13.27
N LEU A 98 -0.11 -23.18 13.36
CA LEU A 98 -1.08 -22.14 13.03
C LEU A 98 -0.75 -21.54 11.66
N PRO A 99 -1.66 -21.65 10.67
CA PRO A 99 -1.55 -20.93 9.42
C PRO A 99 -1.94 -19.47 9.63
N MET A 100 -1.03 -18.56 9.30
CA MET A 100 -1.21 -17.12 9.44
C MET A 100 -1.14 -16.49 8.05
N ILE A 101 -1.96 -15.48 7.82
CA ILE A 101 -1.88 -14.69 6.59
C ILE A 101 -0.74 -13.70 6.73
N VAL A 102 0.12 -13.62 5.71
CA VAL A 102 1.13 -12.57 5.60
C VAL A 102 1.03 -11.89 4.23
N TYR A 103 1.67 -10.73 4.09
CA TYR A 103 1.74 -10.03 2.82
C TYR A 103 2.86 -10.62 1.98
N THR A 104 2.56 -10.87 0.71
CA THR A 104 3.61 -10.93 -0.31
C THR A 104 4.24 -9.55 -0.49
N SER A 105 5.42 -9.46 -1.12
CA SER A 105 6.05 -8.16 -1.42
C SER A 105 5.11 -7.25 -2.21
N ARG A 106 4.32 -7.82 -3.13
CA ARG A 106 3.36 -7.09 -3.95
C ARG A 106 2.17 -6.56 -3.14
N GLY A 107 1.59 -7.39 -2.27
CA GLY A 107 0.52 -6.95 -1.36
C GLY A 107 1.01 -5.89 -0.37
N TRP A 108 2.22 -6.07 0.15
CA TRP A 108 2.84 -5.14 1.06
C TRP A 108 3.09 -3.77 0.42
N ALA A 109 3.56 -3.72 -0.83
CA ALA A 109 3.79 -2.46 -1.51
C ALA A 109 2.51 -1.61 -1.62
N ILE A 110 1.36 -2.25 -1.88
CA ILE A 110 0.05 -1.58 -1.94
C ILE A 110 -0.38 -1.10 -0.54
N GLU A 111 -0.34 -1.98 0.45
CA GLU A 111 -0.81 -1.65 1.79
C GLU A 111 0.06 -0.58 2.44
N ARG A 112 1.38 -0.68 2.30
CA ARG A 112 2.34 0.31 2.79
C ARG A 112 2.07 1.69 2.18
N GLU A 113 1.77 1.76 0.89
CA GLU A 113 1.44 3.03 0.22
C GLU A 113 0.12 3.59 0.72
N ARG A 114 -0.91 2.74 0.85
CA ARG A 114 -2.21 3.11 1.41
C ARG A 114 -2.08 3.61 2.85
N ARG A 115 -1.32 2.93 3.70
CA ARG A 115 -1.16 3.30 5.11
C ARG A 115 -0.44 4.63 5.26
N ALA A 116 0.57 4.89 4.43
CA ALA A 116 1.23 6.18 4.37
C ALA A 116 0.26 7.30 3.96
N GLU A 117 -0.65 7.03 3.02
CA GLU A 117 -1.72 7.97 2.63
C GLU A 117 -2.71 8.22 3.78
N GLU A 118 -3.13 7.17 4.49
CA GLU A 118 -4.03 7.29 5.66
C GLU A 118 -3.42 8.18 6.75
N PHE A 119 -2.10 8.13 6.97
CA PHE A 119 -1.42 9.03 7.91
C PHE A 119 -1.44 10.50 7.47
N VAL A 120 -1.29 10.77 6.16
CA VAL A 120 -1.42 12.15 5.64
C VAL A 120 -2.83 12.67 5.89
N GLN A 121 -3.85 11.86 5.56
CA GLN A 121 -5.26 12.24 5.76
C GLN A 121 -5.62 12.42 7.23
N GLU A 122 -5.06 11.60 8.12
CA GLU A 122 -5.20 11.76 9.56
C GLU A 122 -4.61 13.08 10.05
N TRP A 123 -3.38 13.41 9.61
CA TRP A 123 -2.74 14.67 9.93
C TRP A 123 -3.51 15.87 9.40
N ASP A 124 -4.05 15.79 8.19
CA ASP A 124 -4.92 16.81 7.61
C ASP A 124 -6.13 17.08 8.49
N ARG A 125 -6.85 16.02 8.87
CA ARG A 125 -8.02 16.14 9.77
C ARG A 125 -7.63 16.75 11.11
N TRP A 126 -6.51 16.33 11.70
CA TRP A 126 -6.06 16.87 12.98
C TRP A 126 -5.68 18.34 12.92
N LEU A 127 -5.01 18.77 11.84
CA LEU A 127 -4.64 20.16 11.61
C LEU A 127 -5.89 21.04 11.37
N GLU A 128 -6.83 20.56 10.56
CA GLU A 128 -8.09 21.26 10.28
C GLU A 128 -8.94 21.45 11.54
N ASN A 129 -9.02 20.41 12.38
CA ASN A 129 -9.78 20.43 13.63
C ASN A 129 -8.99 20.98 14.82
N LYS A 130 -7.75 21.44 14.62
CA LYS A 130 -6.86 21.99 15.67
C LYS A 130 -6.73 21.06 16.88
N ILE A 131 -6.63 19.76 16.65
CA ILE A 131 -6.51 18.75 17.71
C ILE A 131 -5.16 18.94 18.42
N SER A 132 -5.19 19.05 19.75
CA SER A 132 -4.01 19.21 20.61
C SER A 132 -4.36 18.83 22.07
N PRO A 133 -3.46 18.17 22.83
CA PRO A 133 -2.14 17.70 22.42
C PRO A 133 -2.21 16.43 21.57
N ILE A 134 -1.28 16.29 20.63
CA ILE A 134 -1.14 15.06 19.81
C ILE A 134 0.08 14.29 20.28
N ASN A 135 -0.12 13.01 20.55
CA ASN A 135 0.96 12.09 20.84
C ASN A 135 1.43 11.41 19.54
N MET A 136 2.69 11.59 19.18
CA MET A 136 3.28 11.02 17.97
C MET A 136 3.78 9.58 18.15
N GLU A 137 3.67 8.99 19.35
CA GLU A 137 4.18 7.64 19.65
C GLU A 137 3.60 6.56 18.73
N TYR A 138 2.40 6.76 18.19
CA TYR A 138 1.76 5.80 17.27
C TYR A 138 2.51 5.60 15.94
N LEU A 139 3.40 6.53 15.56
CA LEU A 139 4.28 6.42 14.39
C LEU A 139 5.60 5.72 14.71
N LYS A 140 5.97 5.66 15.98
CA LYS A 140 7.21 5.01 16.42
C LYS A 140 7.10 3.50 16.22
N GLU A 141 8.23 2.86 15.92
CA GLU A 141 8.34 1.41 15.71
C GLU A 141 7.56 0.85 14.50
N ARG A 142 6.86 1.71 13.75
CA ARG A 142 6.25 1.34 12.47
C ARG A 142 7.31 0.94 11.45
N ASN A 143 6.90 0.19 10.43
CA ASN A 143 7.79 -0.21 9.35
C ASN A 143 8.49 1.01 8.73
N ARG A 144 9.82 0.99 8.70
CA ARG A 144 10.62 2.13 8.25
C ARG A 144 10.33 2.56 6.81
N GLY A 145 10.05 1.62 5.91
CA GLY A 145 9.69 1.94 4.53
C GLY A 145 8.35 2.67 4.45
N MET A 146 7.38 2.33 5.29
CA MET A 146 6.11 3.05 5.42
C MET A 146 6.33 4.47 5.93
N ILE A 147 7.14 4.62 6.97
CA ILE A 147 7.47 5.92 7.58
C ILE A 147 8.17 6.84 6.59
N PHE A 148 9.10 6.32 5.81
CA PHE A 148 9.79 7.11 4.79
C PHE A 148 8.88 7.46 3.60
N LEU A 149 7.99 6.55 3.20
CA LEU A 149 6.97 6.84 2.19
C LEU A 149 5.97 7.91 2.67
N PHE A 150 5.61 7.89 3.95
CA PHE A 150 4.79 8.94 4.58
C PHE A 150 5.49 10.30 4.53
N LEU A 151 6.77 10.37 4.90
CA LEU A 151 7.59 11.57 4.77
C LEU A 151 7.72 12.04 3.30
N TYR A 152 7.84 11.11 2.36
CA TYR A 152 7.85 11.42 0.93
C TYR A 152 6.55 12.07 0.46
N LYS A 153 5.40 11.56 0.88
CA LYS A 153 4.08 12.15 0.55
C LYS A 153 3.93 13.56 1.13
N ILE A 154 4.34 13.76 2.39
CA ILE A 154 4.38 15.09 3.00
C ILE A 154 5.29 16.03 2.19
N LEU A 155 6.48 15.58 1.80
CA LEU A 155 7.39 16.36 0.98
C LEU A 155 6.75 16.70 -0.38
N CYS A 156 6.13 15.76 -1.08
CA CYS A 156 5.48 16.02 -2.37
C CYS A 156 4.41 17.11 -2.28
N SER A 157 3.69 17.20 -1.15
CA SER A 157 2.68 18.24 -0.95
C SER A 157 3.23 19.67 -0.93
N GLY A 158 4.51 19.85 -0.57
CA GLY A 158 5.11 21.16 -0.35
C GLY A 158 4.46 21.99 0.76
N ASN A 159 3.55 21.42 1.55
CA ASN A 159 2.71 22.20 2.45
C ASN A 159 3.38 22.38 3.83
N LYS A 160 3.67 23.64 4.17
CA LYS A 160 4.29 24.03 5.45
C LYS A 160 3.42 23.71 6.68
N LYS A 161 2.11 23.45 6.51
CA LYS A 161 1.19 23.13 7.62
C LYS A 161 1.60 21.92 8.46
N TYR A 162 2.38 21.00 7.90
CA TYR A 162 2.83 19.79 8.60
C TYR A 162 4.04 20.00 9.52
N ILE A 163 4.75 21.13 9.40
CA ILE A 163 5.98 21.40 10.16
C ILE A 163 5.80 21.25 11.69
N PRO A 164 4.70 21.72 12.31
CA PRO A 164 4.49 21.54 13.75
C PRO A 164 4.45 20.06 14.15
N PHE A 165 3.75 19.21 13.41
CA PHE A 165 3.63 17.78 13.71
C PHE A 165 4.95 17.04 13.46
N LEU A 166 5.63 17.35 12.36
CA LEU A 166 6.98 16.84 12.09
C LEU A 166 7.95 17.18 13.23
N THR A 167 7.87 18.40 13.77
CA THR A 167 8.73 18.86 14.87
C THR A 167 8.44 18.12 16.17
N LEU A 168 7.20 17.74 16.44
CA LEU A 168 6.83 16.90 17.59
C LEU A 168 7.35 15.48 17.41
N TRP A 169 7.16 14.91 16.22
CA TRP A 169 7.55 13.54 15.90
C TRP A 169 9.07 13.33 15.91
N GLU A 170 9.83 14.31 15.39
CA GLU A 170 11.30 14.27 15.36
C GLU A 170 11.94 14.07 16.74
N ARG A 171 11.29 14.53 17.81
CA ARG A 171 11.83 14.43 19.18
C ARG A 171 11.83 13.03 19.76
N ILE A 172 10.99 12.13 19.24
CA ILE A 172 10.72 10.82 19.86
C ILE A 172 11.16 9.62 19.02
N ASP A 173 11.43 9.81 17.72
CA ASP A 173 11.78 8.72 16.82
C ASP A 173 13.29 8.36 16.87
N PHE A 174 13.66 7.29 16.19
CA PHE A 174 15.05 6.84 16.05
C PHE A 174 15.86 7.79 15.18
N LYS A 175 17.16 7.97 15.51
CA LYS A 175 18.09 8.91 14.86
C LYS A 175 17.99 8.98 13.32
N LYS A 176 17.83 7.83 12.65
CA LYS A 176 17.71 7.77 11.18
C LYS A 176 16.43 8.45 10.67
N VAL A 177 15.30 8.25 11.35
CA VAL A 177 14.03 8.90 11.02
C VAL A 177 14.10 10.39 11.36
N GLN A 178 14.69 10.76 12.50
CA GLN A 178 14.88 12.17 12.90
C GLN A 178 15.65 12.98 11.85
N VAL A 179 16.72 12.40 11.29
CA VAL A 179 17.50 13.03 10.21
C VAL A 179 16.60 13.30 8.99
N GLU A 180 15.83 12.30 8.55
CA GLU A 180 14.94 12.46 7.39
C GLU A 180 13.80 13.45 7.65
N ILE A 181 13.23 13.46 8.87
CA ILE A 181 12.24 14.46 9.27
C ILE A 181 12.83 15.87 9.17
N ARG A 182 14.05 16.10 9.70
CA ARG A 182 14.72 17.41 9.61
C ARG A 182 14.96 17.85 8.17
N HIS A 183 15.37 16.94 7.30
CA HIS A 183 15.52 17.23 5.87
C HIS A 183 14.19 17.68 5.24
N VAL A 184 13.08 16.98 5.53
CA VAL A 184 11.74 17.35 5.05
C VAL A 184 11.31 18.70 5.61
N ILE A 185 11.49 18.96 6.92
CA ILE A 185 11.18 20.26 7.52
C ILE A 185 11.95 21.39 6.82
N ASN A 186 13.24 21.21 6.58
CA ASN A 186 14.07 22.23 5.93
C ASN A 186 13.63 22.48 4.48
N ALA A 187 13.35 21.43 3.72
CA ALA A 187 12.81 21.55 2.37
C ALA A 187 11.47 22.31 2.37
N LEU A 188 10.53 21.93 3.25
CA LEU A 188 9.24 22.61 3.36
C LEU A 188 9.40 24.10 3.72
N LYS A 189 10.33 24.47 4.61
CA LYS A 189 10.60 25.88 4.95
C LYS A 189 11.01 26.70 3.72
N GLN A 190 11.84 26.11 2.85
CA GLN A 190 12.37 26.73 1.63
C GLN A 190 11.42 26.64 0.43
N ARG A 191 10.21 26.07 0.59
CA ARG A 191 9.27 25.86 -0.53
C ARG A 191 8.96 27.14 -1.31
N ASP A 192 8.77 28.26 -0.62
CA ASP A 192 8.36 29.53 -1.24
C ASP A 192 9.52 30.23 -1.97
N GLU A 193 10.77 29.84 -1.68
CA GLU A 193 11.99 30.37 -2.30
C GLU A 193 12.34 29.60 -3.59
N SER A 194 11.72 28.43 -3.79
CA SER A 194 11.97 27.56 -4.94
C SER A 194 10.89 27.72 -6.01
N ASP A 195 11.31 27.82 -7.27
CA ASP A 195 10.39 27.62 -8.39
C ASP A 195 9.92 26.16 -8.46
N ASN A 196 8.92 25.89 -9.30
CA ASN A 196 8.35 24.54 -9.40
C ASN A 196 9.36 23.51 -9.94
N ALA A 197 10.22 23.90 -10.88
CA ALA A 197 11.24 23.01 -11.44
C ALA A 197 12.32 22.65 -10.41
N GLY A 198 12.75 23.61 -9.59
CA GLY A 198 13.65 23.39 -8.47
C GLY A 198 13.03 22.47 -7.41
N TRP A 199 11.75 22.67 -7.09
CA TRP A 199 11.02 21.81 -6.16
C TRP A 199 10.92 20.37 -6.66
N GLU A 200 10.52 20.16 -7.92
CA GLU A 200 10.44 18.83 -8.53
C GLU A 200 11.80 18.12 -8.53
N ARG A 201 12.89 18.84 -8.79
CA ARG A 201 14.25 18.28 -8.72
C ARG A 201 14.61 17.83 -7.32
N LEU A 202 14.32 18.66 -6.30
CA LEU A 202 14.54 18.30 -4.90
C LEU A 202 13.71 17.07 -4.51
N VAL A 203 12.43 17.02 -4.87
CA VAL A 203 11.56 15.86 -4.59
C VAL A 203 12.12 14.60 -5.23
N LYS A 204 12.58 14.67 -6.49
CA LYS A 204 13.23 13.56 -7.21
C LYS A 204 14.52 13.08 -6.53
N GLU A 205 15.36 14.01 -6.07
CA GLU A 205 16.59 13.68 -5.34
C GLU A 205 16.25 12.98 -4.01
N ARG A 206 15.32 13.54 -3.25
CA ARG A 206 14.90 13.02 -1.93
C ARG A 206 14.16 11.69 -2.04
N ALA A 207 13.51 11.39 -3.16
CA ALA A 207 12.90 10.09 -3.39
C ALA A 207 13.92 8.95 -3.26
N GLN A 208 15.20 9.17 -3.58
CA GLN A 208 16.22 8.13 -3.47
C GLN A 208 16.48 7.65 -2.03
N SER A 209 16.24 8.52 -1.03
CA SER A 209 16.37 8.20 0.40
C SER A 209 15.05 7.83 1.05
N LEU A 210 13.93 8.38 0.55
CA LEU A 210 12.61 8.24 1.16
C LEU A 210 11.76 7.11 0.54
N LEU A 211 12.00 6.75 -0.73
CA LEU A 211 11.29 5.61 -1.30
C LEU A 211 11.90 4.29 -0.83
N PRO A 212 11.04 3.31 -0.54
CA PRO A 212 11.48 2.03 -0.02
C PRO A 212 12.21 1.23 -1.10
N ARG A 213 13.28 0.57 -0.68
CA ARG A 213 13.93 -0.49 -1.45
C ARG A 213 13.56 -1.80 -0.79
N SER A 214 12.60 -2.53 -1.36
CA SER A 214 12.32 -3.88 -0.89
C SER A 214 13.54 -4.77 -1.15
N LEU A 215 13.84 -5.66 -0.21
CA LEU A 215 14.83 -6.72 -0.43
C LEU A 215 14.26 -7.81 -1.35
N ASP A 216 12.94 -7.98 -1.32
CA ASP A 216 12.22 -8.96 -2.10
C ASP A 216 11.65 -8.28 -3.35
N PRO A 217 12.18 -8.60 -4.54
CA PRO A 217 11.76 -7.99 -5.80
C PRO A 217 10.34 -8.41 -6.17
N ILE A 218 9.54 -7.45 -6.62
CA ILE A 218 8.19 -7.71 -7.15
C ILE A 218 8.29 -8.02 -8.65
N PHE A 219 7.92 -9.24 -9.04
CA PHE A 219 7.83 -9.63 -10.45
C PHE A 219 6.39 -9.50 -10.96
N LEU A 220 6.24 -8.88 -12.13
CA LEU A 220 4.96 -8.71 -12.81
C LEU A 220 4.99 -9.43 -14.15
N ALA A 221 3.84 -9.88 -14.63
CA ALA A 221 3.69 -10.41 -15.98
C ALA A 221 3.20 -9.33 -16.94
N CYS A 222 3.91 -9.12 -18.05
CA CYS A 222 3.50 -8.19 -19.09
C CYS A 222 2.18 -8.64 -19.73
N ARG A 223 1.16 -7.77 -19.80
CA ARG A 223 -0.13 -8.12 -20.42
C ARG A 223 -0.06 -8.32 -21.94
N GLN A 224 0.97 -7.78 -22.60
CA GLN A 224 1.16 -7.87 -24.04
C GLN A 224 1.94 -9.13 -24.44
N CYS A 225 3.17 -9.29 -23.97
CA CYS A 225 4.03 -10.43 -24.34
C CYS A 225 4.00 -11.60 -23.34
N GLY A 226 3.44 -11.41 -22.14
CA GLY A 226 3.44 -12.42 -21.08
C GLY A 226 4.77 -12.57 -20.32
N SER A 227 5.85 -11.94 -20.78
CA SER A 227 7.16 -12.05 -20.13
C SER A 227 7.15 -11.45 -18.72
N PRO A 228 7.83 -12.09 -17.75
CA PRO A 228 8.03 -11.51 -16.44
C PRO A 228 8.96 -10.31 -16.53
N PHE A 229 8.71 -9.29 -15.70
CA PHE A 229 9.59 -8.14 -15.56
C PHE A 229 9.59 -7.63 -14.12
N LEU A 230 10.69 -6.99 -13.73
CA LEU A 230 10.86 -6.43 -12.40
C LEU A 230 10.08 -5.13 -12.26
N PHE A 231 9.31 -5.00 -11.18
CA PHE A 231 8.71 -3.74 -10.78
C PHE A 231 9.75 -2.86 -10.10
N ASP A 232 9.93 -1.65 -10.62
CA ASP A 232 10.80 -0.64 -10.02
C ASP A 232 10.02 0.20 -9.01
N GLU A 233 10.16 -0.14 -7.72
CA GLU A 233 9.57 0.61 -6.60
C GLU A 233 10.10 2.05 -6.48
N MET A 234 11.19 2.39 -7.16
CA MET A 234 11.76 3.74 -7.15
C MET A 234 11.24 4.62 -8.30
N ASN A 235 10.48 4.05 -9.25
CA ASN A 235 9.90 4.83 -10.32
C ASN A 235 8.71 5.65 -9.80
N LEU A 236 8.87 6.97 -9.82
CA LEU A 236 7.90 7.95 -9.32
C LEU A 236 6.58 7.92 -10.08
N GLU A 237 6.57 7.54 -11.35
CA GLU A 237 5.36 7.51 -12.18
C GLU A 237 4.32 6.49 -11.68
N TYR A 238 4.75 5.53 -10.85
CA TYR A 238 3.86 4.55 -10.24
C TYR A 238 3.15 5.06 -8.99
N TYR A 239 3.59 6.18 -8.42
CA TYR A 239 2.97 6.80 -7.23
C TYR A 239 2.07 7.93 -7.68
N THR A 240 0.78 7.62 -7.82
CA THR A 240 -0.23 8.58 -8.27
C THR A 240 -1.02 9.14 -7.08
N SER A 241 -1.84 10.16 -7.31
CA SER A 241 -2.81 10.65 -6.31
C SER A 241 -3.85 9.58 -5.92
N GLU A 242 -4.05 8.57 -6.75
CA GLU A 242 -4.93 7.41 -6.48
C GLU A 242 -4.18 6.23 -5.83
N GLY A 243 -2.90 6.45 -5.49
CA GLY A 243 -2.02 5.49 -4.88
C GLY A 243 -1.11 4.74 -5.85
N LEU A 244 -0.55 3.62 -5.39
CA LEU A 244 0.42 2.82 -6.14
C LEU A 244 -0.24 2.12 -7.36
N ARG A 245 0.31 2.36 -8.55
CA ARG A 245 -0.11 1.75 -9.81
C ARG A 245 0.99 0.86 -10.37
N PHE A 246 0.70 -0.44 -10.48
CA PHE A 246 1.61 -1.35 -11.16
C PHE A 246 1.53 -1.17 -12.68
N PRO A 247 2.68 -1.13 -13.39
CA PRO A 247 2.70 -1.15 -14.84
C PRO A 247 2.07 -2.44 -15.37
N ASN A 248 1.33 -2.33 -16.47
CA ASN A 248 0.70 -3.47 -17.12
C ASN A 248 1.52 -4.05 -18.29
N ARG A 249 2.64 -3.39 -18.65
CA ARG A 249 3.55 -3.77 -19.73
C ARG A 249 4.99 -3.64 -19.26
N CYS A 250 5.86 -4.50 -19.78
CA CYS A 250 7.30 -4.38 -19.60
C CYS A 250 7.86 -3.25 -20.48
N LEU A 251 9.09 -2.80 -20.18
CA LEU A 251 9.75 -1.70 -20.90
C LEU A 251 9.79 -1.92 -22.43
N ASN A 252 10.06 -3.15 -22.88
CA ASN A 252 10.10 -3.47 -24.32
C ASN A 252 8.74 -3.22 -24.99
N CYS A 253 7.64 -3.66 -24.36
CA CYS A 253 6.29 -3.47 -24.89
C CYS A 253 5.71 -2.07 -24.68
N SER A 254 6.28 -1.28 -23.76
CA SER A 254 5.92 0.12 -23.54
C SER A 254 6.62 1.05 -24.54
N GLY A 255 7.80 0.66 -25.04
CA GLY A 255 8.59 1.42 -26.02
C GLY A 255 8.15 1.27 -27.49
N ASP A 256 7.38 0.23 -27.83
CA ASP A 256 6.94 -0.07 -29.21
C ASP A 256 5.89 0.90 -29.80
N ASN A 257 5.59 2.04 -29.15
CA ASN A 257 4.71 3.07 -29.72
C ASN A 257 5.41 4.00 -30.75
N HIS A 258 6.68 3.75 -31.07
CA HIS A 258 7.40 4.46 -32.13
C HIS A 258 8.30 3.53 -32.92
N LEU A 259 7.75 2.64 -33.75
CA LEU A 259 8.44 2.03 -34.89
C LEU A 259 7.43 1.28 -35.77
N HIS A 260 6.58 2.03 -36.46
CA HIS A 260 6.03 1.60 -37.74
C HIS A 260 6.18 2.78 -38.72
N PRO A 261 7.06 2.67 -39.73
CA PRO A 261 6.89 3.40 -40.99
C PRO A 261 5.63 2.92 -41.73
#